data_AF-A0A926NQQ4-F1
#
_entry.id   AF-A0A926NQQ4-F1
#
_cell.length_a   1.000
_cell.length_b   1.000
_cell.length_c   1.000
_cell.angle_alpha   90.00
_cell.angle_beta   90.00
_cell.angle_gamma   90.00
#
_symmetry.space_group_name_H-M   'P 1'
#
loop_
_entity.id
_entity.type
_entity.pdbx_description
1 polymer ?
#
loop_
_entity_poly.entity_id
_entity_poly.type
_entity_poly.pdbx_seq_one_letter_code
_entity_poly.pdbx_strand_id
1 'polypeptide(L)'
;MKFKSGSILILLILTSIYGVNAAGNKVKSSINYAKVIDDCPEIDDSHVNLIAANCGGANDGKILGIVAKGGTGTYHYTWYDSNKQIVGTAADLINVPAGNYYLQVRDDSKCAAATSQNFTVKVNLIVIDNTNTIIKPTACGKAFGSIISITTTNATSFVWTNSSQAVIGTALDLKNVPAGIYKLTATNNLGCIATSSYSVTNDTYFPTLSNIDTVPPLCGGNGGFKLTFLIKETDPGFNWELTPSGRDIQTGFIASSPNSPGVSIITLANMTPSDTYTLRVFNNDGCETYYNFKLNPVDFRIDASHVVIHNDYCGRHIGTIVGLKAIGISSVIPSPYRWRNEAGEVVGGLLFLAAVPAGKYTLTMKDPYGPCIDVKEFIIKDSTTLAEPPKVDDIKLCLPATTMINIINPDTSGYNLYDSTETLIATNKFGVFPVKVAHTSKYYVTHLTGTCESTKVLVNITVSLPGVSIPNAFTPNRDGVNDKWIITNLDQYPGSVVSVFSRGGQLVFNSTDYATPFDGRYKGRDLPDGVYYYLIDPKKPECTGQISGSLTIIR
;
A
#
# COMPACT_ATOMS: atom_id res chain seq x y z
N MET A 1 -52.91 11.54 57.42
CA MET A 1 -54.03 10.57 57.49
C MET A 1 -53.73 9.56 58.59
N LYS A 2 -54.72 9.29 59.48
CA LYS A 2 -54.65 8.63 60.82
C LYS A 2 -53.96 9.50 61.89
N PHE A 3 -54.51 9.82 63.06
CA PHE A 3 -55.84 9.73 63.72
C PHE A 3 -55.77 10.74 64.89
N LYS A 4 -56.85 11.50 65.17
CA LYS A 4 -57.34 11.87 66.53
C LYS A 4 -58.39 12.98 66.42
N SER A 5 -59.65 12.62 66.60
CA SER A 5 -60.64 13.48 67.25
C SER A 5 -61.69 12.57 67.86
N GLY A 6 -61.40 12.09 69.06
CA GLY A 6 -62.38 11.43 69.91
C GLY A 6 -63.23 12.49 70.58
N SER A 7 -64.33 12.87 69.95
CA SER A 7 -65.38 13.65 70.61
C SER A 7 -66.25 12.69 71.42
N ILE A 8 -65.90 12.49 72.69
CA ILE A 8 -66.72 11.75 73.65
C ILE A 8 -67.90 12.64 74.04
N LEU A 9 -69.06 12.38 73.42
CA LEU A 9 -70.36 12.91 73.80
C LEU A 9 -70.92 12.05 74.95
N ILE A 10 -70.72 12.46 76.22
CA ILE A 10 -71.37 11.79 77.36
C ILE A 10 -72.70 12.47 77.67
N LEU A 11 -73.76 11.72 77.38
CA LEU A 11 -75.16 12.00 77.69
C LEU A 11 -75.36 11.98 79.22
N LEU A 12 -75.74 13.11 79.81
CA LEU A 12 -76.11 13.24 81.22
C LEU A 12 -77.37 12.43 81.54
N ILE A 13 -77.25 11.38 82.35
CA ILE A 13 -78.38 10.64 82.92
C ILE A 13 -78.98 11.50 84.05
N LEU A 14 -80.10 12.17 83.78
CA LEU A 14 -80.88 12.89 84.79
C LEU A 14 -81.71 11.87 85.60
N THR A 15 -81.23 11.43 86.76
CA THR A 15 -82.09 10.77 87.76
C THR A 15 -82.84 11.83 88.56
N SER A 16 -84.10 12.10 88.18
CA SER A 16 -84.99 12.94 88.98
C SER A 16 -85.42 12.22 90.27
N ILE A 17 -84.99 12.73 91.43
CA ILE A 17 -85.50 12.35 92.74
C ILE A 17 -86.71 13.26 93.05
N TYR A 18 -87.86 12.67 93.41
CA TYR A 18 -89.06 13.43 93.80
C TYR A 18 -89.12 13.59 95.32
N GLY A 19 -89.11 14.84 95.81
CA GLY A 19 -89.45 15.19 97.18
C GLY A 19 -90.79 15.94 97.23
N VAL A 20 -91.59 15.71 98.28
CA VAL A 20 -92.87 16.38 98.53
C VAL A 20 -92.70 17.34 99.72
N ASN A 21 -93.10 18.60 99.57
CA ASN A 21 -93.10 19.56 100.69
C ASN A 21 -94.38 19.44 101.54
N ALA A 22 -94.44 20.12 102.69
CA ALA A 22 -95.53 20.02 103.68
C ALA A 22 -96.93 20.45 103.17
N ALA A 23 -97.08 20.82 101.90
CA ALA A 23 -98.34 21.17 101.24
C ALA A 23 -98.77 20.16 100.14
N GLY A 24 -98.11 18.99 100.03
CA GLY A 24 -98.51 17.93 99.10
C GLY A 24 -98.08 18.11 97.64
N ASN A 25 -97.26 19.12 97.32
CA ASN A 25 -96.76 19.35 95.96
C ASN A 25 -95.42 18.62 95.72
N LYS A 26 -95.32 17.86 94.62
CA LYS A 26 -94.05 17.30 94.13
C LYS A 26 -93.18 18.43 93.58
N VAL A 27 -92.04 18.71 94.20
CA VAL A 27 -91.04 19.68 93.70
C VAL A 27 -89.88 18.90 93.09
N LYS A 28 -89.50 19.26 91.86
CA LYS A 28 -88.39 18.66 91.11
C LYS A 28 -87.11 19.41 91.47
N SER A 29 -86.18 18.80 92.21
CA SER A 29 -84.83 19.35 92.41
C SER A 29 -83.86 18.67 91.41
N SER A 30 -83.15 19.49 90.64
CA SER A 30 -82.11 19.05 89.71
C SER A 30 -80.76 19.48 90.30
N ILE A 31 -79.90 18.52 90.64
CA ILE A 31 -78.51 18.81 91.05
C ILE A 31 -77.66 18.79 89.77
N ASN A 32 -77.19 19.95 89.32
CA ASN A 32 -76.25 20.07 88.21
C ASN A 32 -74.81 19.95 88.74
N TYR A 33 -74.08 18.90 88.35
CA TYR A 33 -72.62 18.86 88.47
C TYR A 33 -72.01 19.59 87.26
N ALA A 34 -71.48 20.80 87.48
CA ALA A 34 -70.66 21.49 86.49
C ALA A 34 -69.23 20.94 86.56
N LYS A 35 -68.80 20.16 85.55
CA LYS A 35 -67.40 19.81 85.35
C LYS A 35 -66.70 21.02 84.73
N VAL A 36 -65.85 21.70 85.50
CA VAL A 36 -64.93 22.71 84.95
C VAL A 36 -63.98 21.97 84.01
N ILE A 37 -64.00 22.34 82.72
CA ILE A 37 -63.00 21.92 81.74
C ILE A 37 -61.92 23.00 81.80
N ASP A 38 -60.74 22.66 82.33
CA ASP A 38 -59.57 23.55 82.21
C ASP A 38 -59.23 23.68 80.72
N ASP A 39 -59.27 24.92 80.20
CA ASP A 39 -58.79 25.23 78.86
C ASP A 39 -57.26 25.18 78.89
N CYS A 40 -56.64 24.32 78.08
CA CYS A 40 -55.19 24.13 78.06
C CYS A 40 -54.54 25.02 76.99
N PRO A 41 -53.29 25.47 77.18
CA PRO A 41 -52.61 26.27 76.17
C PRO A 41 -52.31 25.44 74.91
N GLU A 42 -52.38 26.06 73.74
CA GLU A 42 -51.99 25.52 72.43
C GLU A 42 -51.01 26.49 71.74
N ILE A 43 -50.08 25.96 70.93
CA ILE A 43 -49.13 26.75 70.15
C ILE A 43 -49.62 26.82 68.71
N ASP A 44 -49.88 28.03 68.22
CA ASP A 44 -50.11 28.31 66.80
C ASP A 44 -48.81 28.76 66.14
N ASP A 45 -48.30 27.92 65.24
CA ASP A 45 -47.07 28.15 64.49
C ASP A 45 -47.31 28.41 62.99
N SER A 46 -48.56 28.62 62.58
CA SER A 46 -48.95 28.79 61.17
C SER A 46 -48.32 30.02 60.48
N HIS A 47 -47.82 30.99 61.25
CA HIS A 47 -47.24 32.24 60.76
C HIS A 47 -45.76 32.42 61.16
N VAL A 48 -45.07 31.33 61.53
CA VAL A 48 -43.67 31.42 61.95
C VAL A 48 -42.76 31.86 60.81
N ASN A 49 -41.95 32.89 61.08
CA ASN A 49 -40.91 33.37 60.18
C ASN A 49 -39.53 32.96 60.71
N LEU A 50 -38.82 32.13 59.94
CA LEU A 50 -37.47 31.66 60.26
C LEU A 50 -36.43 32.50 59.52
N ILE A 51 -35.58 33.19 60.29
CA ILE A 51 -34.46 33.97 59.74
C ILE A 51 -33.17 33.18 59.99
N ALA A 52 -32.47 32.86 58.91
CA ALA A 52 -31.20 32.14 58.94
C ALA A 52 -30.12 32.89 59.73
N ALA A 53 -29.26 32.15 60.42
CA ALA A 53 -28.08 32.70 61.09
C ALA A 53 -26.97 33.00 60.07
N ASN A 54 -26.15 34.01 60.38
CA ASN A 54 -24.95 34.32 59.63
C ASN A 54 -23.88 33.24 59.81
N CYS A 55 -22.92 33.21 58.89
CA CYS A 55 -21.85 32.21 58.91
C CYS A 55 -20.90 32.39 60.12
N GLY A 56 -20.18 31.33 60.48
CA GLY A 56 -19.17 31.36 61.55
C GLY A 56 -19.70 31.12 62.97
N GLY A 57 -20.90 30.55 63.12
CA GLY A 57 -21.50 30.29 64.43
C GLY A 57 -22.10 31.54 65.07
N ALA A 58 -22.51 32.52 64.25
CA ALA A 58 -23.15 33.73 64.72
C ALA A 58 -24.49 33.42 65.41
N ASN A 59 -24.72 34.07 66.54
CA ASN A 59 -25.96 33.97 67.32
C ASN A 59 -26.92 35.09 66.89
N ASP A 60 -27.38 35.06 65.65
CA ASP A 60 -28.25 36.09 65.06
C ASP A 60 -29.45 35.54 64.27
N GLY A 61 -29.60 34.22 64.23
CA GLY A 61 -30.79 33.55 63.72
C GLY A 61 -32.02 33.85 64.59
N LYS A 62 -33.21 33.78 63.98
CA LYS A 62 -34.47 34.13 64.65
C LYS A 62 -35.61 33.18 64.26
N ILE A 63 -36.49 32.93 65.22
CA ILE A 63 -37.79 32.28 65.08
C ILE A 63 -38.81 33.30 65.59
N LEU A 64 -39.58 33.90 64.69
CA LEU A 64 -40.51 34.99 64.98
C LEU A 64 -41.94 34.59 64.67
N GLY A 65 -42.92 35.21 65.32
CA GLY A 65 -44.35 35.10 64.97
C GLY A 65 -45.05 33.93 65.64
N ILE A 66 -44.56 33.47 66.79
CA ILE A 66 -45.20 32.42 67.57
C ILE A 66 -46.37 33.01 68.37
N VAL A 67 -47.52 32.34 68.35
CA VAL A 67 -48.71 32.76 69.09
C VAL A 67 -49.21 31.60 69.96
N ALA A 68 -49.39 31.85 71.27
CA ALA A 68 -50.11 30.92 72.14
C ALA A 68 -51.62 31.25 72.16
N LYS A 69 -52.48 30.22 72.18
CA LYS A 69 -53.95 30.34 72.24
C LYS A 69 -54.52 29.43 73.33
N GLY A 70 -55.78 29.66 73.72
CA GLY A 70 -56.46 28.89 74.77
C GLY A 70 -55.93 29.21 76.17
N GLY A 71 -55.97 28.26 77.10
CA GLY A 71 -55.34 28.42 78.41
C GLY A 71 -56.04 29.38 79.39
N THR A 72 -55.49 29.46 80.60
CA THR A 72 -55.93 30.35 81.68
C THR A 72 -54.72 31.04 82.31
N GLY A 73 -54.84 32.35 82.57
CA GLY A 73 -53.78 33.13 83.22
C GLY A 73 -52.65 33.54 82.27
N THR A 74 -51.42 33.59 82.78
CA THR A 74 -50.25 34.11 82.02
C THR A 74 -49.47 32.98 81.35
N TYR A 75 -49.07 33.15 80.09
CA TYR A 75 -48.22 32.18 79.40
C TYR A 75 -46.74 32.31 79.79
N HIS A 76 -46.11 31.17 80.02
CA HIS A 76 -44.69 30.98 80.25
C HIS A 76 -44.09 30.18 79.10
N TYR A 77 -43.15 30.81 78.38
CA TYR A 77 -42.46 30.22 77.22
C TYR A 77 -41.10 29.66 77.64
N THR A 78 -40.70 28.51 77.10
CA THR A 78 -39.36 27.96 77.27
C THR A 78 -38.89 27.27 75.99
N TRP A 79 -37.86 27.83 75.39
CA TRP A 79 -37.22 27.29 74.19
C TRP A 79 -36.08 26.35 74.55
N TYR A 80 -36.01 25.24 73.83
CA TYR A 80 -34.98 24.23 73.97
C TYR A 80 -34.24 24.02 72.64
N ASP A 81 -32.94 23.76 72.72
CA ASP A 81 -32.16 23.25 71.59
C ASP A 81 -32.29 21.72 71.45
N SER A 82 -31.60 21.14 70.46
CA SER A 82 -31.56 19.68 70.25
C SER A 82 -30.99 18.87 71.42
N ASN A 83 -30.21 19.51 72.31
CA ASN A 83 -29.64 18.91 73.51
C ASN A 83 -30.52 19.12 74.76
N LYS A 84 -31.72 19.69 74.58
CA LYS A 84 -32.66 20.03 75.65
C LYS A 84 -32.13 21.11 76.61
N GLN A 85 -31.19 21.94 76.17
CA GLN A 85 -30.75 23.11 76.93
C GLN A 85 -31.71 24.27 76.70
N ILE A 86 -32.01 25.03 77.76
CA ILE A 86 -32.88 26.20 77.65
C ILE A 86 -32.11 27.32 76.95
N VAL A 87 -32.66 27.83 75.85
CA VAL A 87 -32.03 28.88 75.02
C VAL A 87 -32.83 30.17 74.93
N GLY A 88 -34.04 30.22 75.50
CA GLY A 88 -34.86 31.42 75.54
C GLY A 88 -36.17 31.22 76.32
N THR A 89 -36.77 32.33 76.76
CA THR A 89 -38.03 32.33 77.56
C THR A 89 -39.08 33.33 77.07
N ALA A 90 -38.86 33.92 75.89
CA ALA A 90 -39.83 34.78 75.21
C ALA A 90 -40.63 33.98 74.17
N ALA A 91 -41.75 34.56 73.69
CA ALA A 91 -42.55 33.94 72.63
C ALA A 91 -41.72 33.73 71.35
N ASP A 92 -40.99 34.76 70.92
CA ASP A 92 -40.02 34.69 69.83
C ASP A 92 -38.64 34.29 70.34
N LEU A 93 -37.92 33.47 69.56
CA LEU A 93 -36.53 33.11 69.83
C LEU A 93 -35.62 33.92 68.91
N ILE A 94 -34.80 34.79 69.49
CA ILE A 94 -33.86 35.64 68.73
C ILE A 94 -32.43 35.39 69.18
N ASN A 95 -31.47 35.73 68.33
CA ASN A 95 -30.04 35.65 68.59
C ASN A 95 -29.57 34.22 68.90
N VAL A 96 -29.98 33.27 68.06
CA VAL A 96 -29.58 31.86 68.18
C VAL A 96 -28.74 31.43 66.98
N PRO A 97 -27.80 30.49 67.18
CA PRO A 97 -27.04 29.93 66.07
C PRO A 97 -27.95 29.09 65.16
N ALA A 98 -27.41 28.67 64.01
CA ALA A 98 -28.08 27.67 63.21
C ALA A 98 -28.22 26.35 63.99
N GLY A 99 -29.40 25.78 63.98
CA GLY A 99 -29.74 24.67 64.85
C GLY A 99 -31.23 24.32 64.81
N ASN A 100 -31.58 23.28 65.56
CA ASN A 100 -32.96 22.86 65.74
C ASN A 100 -33.44 23.29 67.13
N TYR A 101 -34.61 23.90 67.18
CA TYR A 101 -35.21 24.44 68.41
C TYR A 101 -36.67 24.01 68.53
N TYR A 102 -37.16 23.82 69.74
CA TYR A 102 -38.57 23.62 70.01
C TYR A 102 -39.01 24.41 71.24
N LEU A 103 -40.27 24.79 71.27
CA LEU A 103 -40.87 25.62 72.31
C LEU A 103 -41.81 24.79 73.18
N GLN A 104 -41.76 25.04 74.49
CA GLN A 104 -42.82 24.65 75.42
C GLN A 104 -43.54 25.87 75.97
N VAL A 105 -44.86 25.81 76.02
CA VAL A 105 -45.71 26.86 76.60
C VAL A 105 -46.55 26.26 77.72
N ARG A 106 -46.45 26.88 78.89
CA ARG A 106 -47.27 26.57 80.07
C ARG A 106 -48.08 27.80 80.48
N ASP A 107 -49.20 27.60 81.15
CA ASP A 107 -50.02 28.66 81.72
C ASP A 107 -50.36 28.34 83.20
N ASP A 108 -51.31 29.07 83.79
CA ASP A 108 -51.76 28.86 85.17
C ASP A 108 -52.78 27.70 85.29
N SER A 109 -53.11 27.03 84.17
CA SER A 109 -53.97 25.84 84.19
C SER A 109 -53.25 24.64 84.81
N LYS A 110 -54.00 23.61 85.22
CA LYS A 110 -53.41 22.33 85.68
C LYS A 110 -53.00 21.40 84.52
N CYS A 111 -53.06 21.87 83.27
CA CYS A 111 -52.69 21.09 82.10
C CYS A 111 -51.17 20.90 81.98
N ALA A 112 -50.78 19.91 81.17
CA ALA A 112 -49.39 19.76 80.73
C ALA A 112 -49.03 20.88 79.74
N ALA A 113 -47.75 21.28 79.71
CA ALA A 113 -47.27 22.29 78.76
C ALA A 113 -47.44 21.83 77.31
N ALA A 114 -47.93 22.71 76.44
CA ALA A 114 -47.93 22.49 75.00
C ALA A 114 -46.48 22.46 74.48
N THR A 115 -46.18 21.57 73.54
CA THR A 115 -44.85 21.45 72.93
C THR A 115 -44.98 21.61 71.41
N SER A 116 -44.16 22.45 70.81
CA SER A 116 -44.17 22.69 69.35
C SER A 116 -43.49 21.57 68.57
N GLN A 117 -43.61 21.61 67.24
CA GLN A 117 -42.66 20.91 66.37
C GLN A 117 -41.26 21.54 66.43
N ASN A 118 -40.28 20.86 65.84
CA ASN A 118 -38.92 21.40 65.71
C ASN A 118 -38.87 22.45 64.59
N PHE A 119 -38.25 23.58 64.89
CA PHE A 119 -37.91 24.64 63.95
C PHE A 119 -36.42 24.59 63.63
N THR A 120 -36.05 24.65 62.35
CA THR A 120 -34.65 24.63 61.91
C THR A 120 -34.21 26.01 61.43
N VAL A 121 -33.35 26.67 62.21
CA VAL A 121 -32.63 27.86 61.77
C VAL A 121 -31.46 27.42 60.90
N LYS A 122 -31.47 27.75 59.61
CA LYS A 122 -30.40 27.40 58.65
C LYS A 122 -29.27 28.43 58.66
N VAL A 123 -28.13 28.09 58.06
CA VAL A 123 -27.07 29.05 57.69
C VAL A 123 -27.24 29.47 56.24
N ASN A 124 -27.09 30.75 55.92
CA ASN A 124 -27.16 31.25 54.55
C ASN A 124 -25.84 31.05 53.78
N LEU A 125 -25.51 29.79 53.44
CA LEU A 125 -24.26 29.44 52.77
C LEU A 125 -24.18 29.95 51.33
N ILE A 126 -22.94 30.22 50.89
CA ILE A 126 -22.61 30.47 49.48
C ILE A 126 -22.47 29.13 48.78
N VAL A 127 -23.08 29.01 47.60
CA VAL A 127 -22.88 27.86 46.71
C VAL A 127 -22.19 28.36 45.45
N ILE A 128 -21.06 27.73 45.11
CA ILE A 128 -20.39 27.92 43.81
C ILE A 128 -20.78 26.72 42.94
N ASP A 129 -21.49 26.96 41.85
CA ASP A 129 -21.85 25.94 40.88
C ASP A 129 -20.89 26.04 39.67
N ASN A 130 -20.13 24.96 39.48
CA ASN A 130 -19.11 24.83 38.46
C ASN A 130 -19.51 23.87 37.32
N THR A 131 -20.76 23.42 37.28
CA THR A 131 -21.24 22.43 36.30
C THR A 131 -21.07 22.88 34.85
N ASN A 132 -21.27 24.17 34.58
CA ASN A 132 -21.17 24.77 33.24
C ASN A 132 -19.91 25.62 33.05
N THR A 133 -18.91 25.50 33.93
CA THR A 133 -17.69 26.30 33.82
C THR A 133 -16.93 25.96 32.54
N ILE A 134 -16.58 26.99 31.77
CA ILE A 134 -15.75 26.88 30.57
C ILE A 134 -14.34 27.36 30.91
N ILE A 135 -13.36 26.48 30.76
CA ILE A 135 -11.95 26.80 30.94
C ILE A 135 -11.30 26.85 29.55
N LYS A 136 -10.93 28.05 29.10
CA LYS A 136 -10.11 28.23 27.89
C LYS A 136 -8.63 28.16 28.30
N PRO A 137 -7.83 27.22 27.76
CA PRO A 137 -6.40 27.19 28.02
C PRO A 137 -5.70 28.44 27.46
N THR A 138 -4.51 28.74 27.97
CA THR A 138 -3.60 29.65 27.26
C THR A 138 -2.93 28.90 26.11
N ALA A 139 -2.49 29.64 25.11
CA ALA A 139 -1.61 29.13 24.07
C ALA A 139 -0.46 30.13 23.84
N CYS A 140 0.69 29.62 23.40
CA CYS A 140 1.79 30.41 22.84
C CYS A 140 2.40 31.44 23.82
N GLY A 141 2.40 31.12 25.11
CA GLY A 141 3.03 31.94 26.15
C GLY A 141 2.33 33.27 26.43
N LYS A 142 1.13 33.47 25.89
CA LYS A 142 0.32 34.69 26.07
C LYS A 142 -0.77 34.48 27.11
N ALA A 143 -1.07 35.48 27.92
CA ALA A 143 -2.11 35.41 28.94
C ALA A 143 -3.51 35.53 28.32
N PHE A 144 -3.95 34.53 27.56
CA PHE A 144 -5.28 34.47 26.92
C PHE A 144 -6.22 33.44 27.55
N GLY A 145 -5.77 32.72 28.59
CA GLY A 145 -6.62 31.76 29.29
C GLY A 145 -7.78 32.45 30.00
N SER A 146 -8.87 31.72 30.18
CA SER A 146 -10.06 32.24 30.87
C SER A 146 -10.82 31.14 31.61
N ILE A 147 -11.43 31.49 32.73
CA ILE A 147 -12.37 30.67 33.48
C ILE A 147 -13.68 31.47 33.54
N ILE A 148 -14.70 31.01 32.81
CA ILE A 148 -15.95 31.73 32.62
C ILE A 148 -17.16 30.84 32.87
N SER A 149 -18.35 31.43 32.95
CA SER A 149 -19.63 30.71 33.12
C SER A 149 -19.75 30.01 34.48
N ILE A 150 -19.14 30.59 35.51
CA ILE A 150 -19.36 30.19 36.91
C ILE A 150 -20.65 30.86 37.39
N THR A 151 -21.48 30.13 38.13
CA THR A 151 -22.67 30.69 38.80
C THR A 151 -22.53 30.56 40.31
N THR A 152 -23.10 31.51 41.05
CA THR A 152 -23.07 31.51 42.51
C THR A 152 -24.40 31.89 43.12
N THR A 153 -24.77 31.24 44.22
CA THR A 153 -25.94 31.59 45.04
C THR A 153 -25.46 32.26 46.33
N ASN A 154 -26.11 33.37 46.71
CA ASN A 154 -25.84 34.15 47.92
C ASN A 154 -24.45 34.80 48.05
N ALA A 155 -23.62 34.82 46.99
CA ALA A 155 -22.36 35.58 46.97
C ALA A 155 -22.59 37.03 46.52
N THR A 156 -21.83 37.98 47.08
CA THR A 156 -21.87 39.41 46.71
C THR A 156 -20.51 39.96 46.25
N SER A 157 -19.40 39.28 46.55
CA SER A 157 -18.07 39.69 46.06
C SER A 157 -17.16 38.50 45.75
N PHE A 158 -16.16 38.73 44.89
CA PHE A 158 -15.28 37.70 44.36
C PHE A 158 -13.83 38.16 44.37
N VAL A 159 -12.92 37.24 44.66
CA VAL A 159 -11.47 37.44 44.56
C VAL A 159 -10.83 36.20 43.96
N TRP A 160 -10.04 36.40 42.91
CA TRP A 160 -9.21 35.38 42.30
C TRP A 160 -7.76 35.52 42.75
N THR A 161 -7.17 34.45 43.25
CA THR A 161 -5.73 34.39 43.59
C THR A 161 -5.00 33.31 42.81
N ASN A 162 -3.75 33.55 42.44
CA ASN A 162 -2.88 32.52 41.87
C ASN A 162 -2.22 31.65 42.97
N SER A 163 -1.36 30.71 42.58
CA SER A 163 -0.60 29.84 43.49
C SER A 163 0.34 30.61 44.44
N SER A 164 0.77 31.81 44.07
CA SER A 164 1.57 32.72 44.90
C SER A 164 0.71 33.63 45.80
N GLN A 165 -0.60 33.39 45.88
CA GLN A 165 -1.59 34.19 46.61
C GLN A 165 -1.75 35.64 46.12
N ALA A 166 -1.22 35.98 44.93
CA ALA A 166 -1.42 37.29 44.33
C ALA A 166 -2.85 37.41 43.77
N VAL A 167 -3.50 38.55 44.00
CA VAL A 167 -4.85 38.84 43.47
C VAL A 167 -4.77 39.13 41.98
N ILE A 168 -5.49 38.35 41.17
CA ILE A 168 -5.50 38.42 39.70
C ILE A 168 -6.77 39.07 39.16
N GLY A 169 -7.87 39.02 39.91
CA GLY A 169 -9.14 39.62 39.49
C GLY A 169 -10.20 39.60 40.58
N THR A 170 -11.24 40.41 40.39
CA THR A 170 -12.38 40.56 41.32
C THR A 170 -13.75 40.36 40.65
N ALA A 171 -13.76 40.10 39.35
CA ALA A 171 -14.96 39.68 38.63
C ALA A 171 -15.23 38.19 38.85
N LEU A 172 -16.48 37.76 38.67
CA LEU A 172 -16.86 36.35 38.74
C LEU A 172 -16.13 35.51 37.67
N ASP A 173 -16.14 36.01 36.43
CA ASP A 173 -15.35 35.45 35.32
C ASP A 173 -13.91 35.96 35.38
N LEU A 174 -12.94 35.06 35.22
CA LEU A 174 -11.53 35.38 35.10
C LEU A 174 -11.09 35.29 33.63
N LYS A 175 -10.53 36.36 33.07
CA LYS A 175 -10.11 36.42 31.65
C LYS A 175 -8.68 36.92 31.54
N ASN A 176 -8.03 36.59 30.43
CA ASN A 176 -6.68 37.04 30.07
C ASN A 176 -5.60 36.66 31.09
N VAL A 177 -5.58 35.38 31.48
CA VAL A 177 -4.61 34.86 32.45
C VAL A 177 -3.66 33.83 31.83
N PRO A 178 -2.40 33.73 32.29
CA PRO A 178 -1.46 32.70 31.84
C PRO A 178 -1.87 31.31 32.37
N ALA A 179 -1.16 30.27 31.94
CA ALA A 179 -1.31 28.92 32.51
C ALA A 179 -0.97 28.97 34.00
N GLY A 180 -1.77 28.29 34.81
CA GLY A 180 -1.62 28.31 36.25
C GLY A 180 -2.86 27.81 36.98
N ILE A 181 -2.75 27.77 38.30
CA ILE A 181 -3.84 27.41 39.19
C ILE A 181 -4.40 28.69 39.79
N TYR A 182 -5.72 28.86 39.69
CA TYR A 182 -6.45 30.01 40.18
C TYR A 182 -7.51 29.57 41.18
N LYS A 183 -7.55 30.25 42.33
CA LYS A 183 -8.52 30.02 43.39
C LYS A 183 -9.52 31.17 43.41
N LEU A 184 -10.80 30.86 43.21
CA LEU A 184 -11.92 31.76 43.45
C LEU A 184 -12.29 31.75 44.93
N THR A 185 -12.40 32.92 45.53
CA THR A 185 -12.97 33.15 46.86
C THR A 185 -14.20 34.03 46.70
N ALA A 186 -15.37 33.48 46.97
CA ALA A 186 -16.64 34.18 46.96
C ALA A 186 -17.04 34.52 48.40
N THR A 187 -17.44 35.76 48.66
CA THR A 187 -17.93 36.19 49.98
C THR A 187 -19.27 36.91 49.87
N ASN A 188 -19.98 37.02 51.00
CA ASN A 188 -21.22 37.77 51.06
C ASN A 188 -21.25 38.75 52.24
N ASN A 189 -22.25 39.63 52.25
CA ASN A 189 -22.42 40.64 53.30
C ASN A 189 -22.78 40.04 54.68
N LEU A 190 -23.00 38.72 54.75
CA LEU A 190 -23.30 37.95 55.96
C LEU A 190 -22.04 37.23 56.50
N GLY A 191 -20.86 37.53 55.96
CA GLY A 191 -19.58 36.97 56.41
C GLY A 191 -19.31 35.53 55.95
N CYS A 192 -20.13 34.97 55.06
CA CYS A 192 -19.91 33.65 54.49
C CYS A 192 -18.79 33.67 53.46
N ILE A 193 -17.99 32.60 53.43
CA ILE A 193 -16.89 32.42 52.46
C ILE A 193 -17.01 31.03 51.84
N ALA A 194 -16.95 30.97 50.52
CA ALA A 194 -16.81 29.73 49.76
C ALA A 194 -15.63 29.85 48.78
N THR A 195 -14.96 28.73 48.51
CA THR A 195 -13.80 28.73 47.60
C THR A 195 -13.84 27.58 46.62
N SER A 196 -13.35 27.80 45.41
CA SER A 196 -13.17 26.79 44.37
C SER A 196 -11.83 27.02 43.65
N SER A 197 -11.23 25.97 43.12
CA SER A 197 -9.93 26.02 42.43
C SER A 197 -10.04 25.46 41.02
N TYR A 198 -9.35 26.11 40.08
CA TYR A 198 -9.37 25.78 38.66
C TYR A 198 -7.94 25.83 38.09
N SER A 199 -7.66 25.00 37.10
CA SER A 199 -6.38 24.98 36.39
C SER A 199 -6.56 25.45 34.95
N VAL A 200 -5.80 26.46 34.54
CA VAL A 200 -5.65 26.87 33.14
C VAL A 200 -4.38 26.21 32.62
N THR A 201 -4.51 25.33 31.62
CA THR A 201 -3.38 24.65 30.97
C THR A 201 -2.77 25.52 29.87
N ASN A 202 -1.55 25.17 29.45
CA ASN A 202 -0.95 25.70 28.22
C ASN A 202 -1.07 24.66 27.12
N ASP A 203 -2.05 24.84 26.24
CA ASP A 203 -2.24 23.98 25.08
C ASP A 203 -1.61 24.65 23.86
N THR A 204 -0.40 24.24 23.53
CA THR A 204 0.19 24.51 22.22
C THR A 204 -0.19 23.39 21.27
N TYR A 205 -1.44 23.41 20.77
CA TYR A 205 -1.84 22.46 19.73
C TYR A 205 -1.57 23.06 18.35
N PHE A 206 -0.70 22.40 17.61
CA PHE A 206 -0.41 22.69 16.19
C PHE A 206 -0.63 21.42 15.37
N PRO A 207 -0.95 21.55 14.07
CA PRO A 207 -1.08 20.40 13.19
C PRO A 207 0.26 19.66 13.10
N THR A 208 0.28 18.34 13.29
CA THR A 208 1.54 17.57 13.17
C THR A 208 1.80 17.27 11.70
N LEU A 209 2.94 17.71 11.16
CA LEU A 209 3.39 17.32 9.82
C LEU A 209 3.83 15.85 9.86
N SER A 210 3.02 14.94 9.34
CA SER A 210 3.24 13.49 9.42
C SER A 210 4.03 12.94 8.26
N ASN A 211 3.86 13.49 7.06
CA ASN A 211 4.59 13.08 5.87
C ASN A 211 4.86 14.26 4.93
N ILE A 212 6.00 14.20 4.23
CA ILE A 212 6.40 15.06 3.14
C ILE A 212 6.77 14.15 1.96
N ASP A 213 5.85 13.99 1.01
CA ASP A 213 6.19 13.37 -0.27
C ASP A 213 6.76 14.46 -1.20
N THR A 214 7.83 14.15 -1.93
CA THR A 214 8.44 15.09 -2.87
C THR A 214 8.22 14.65 -4.31
N VAL A 215 7.96 15.62 -5.18
CA VAL A 215 8.12 15.47 -6.62
C VAL A 215 9.43 16.17 -6.95
N PRO A 216 10.56 15.45 -7.07
CA PRO A 216 11.86 16.08 -7.21
C PRO A 216 11.97 16.86 -8.54
N PRO A 217 12.67 17.99 -8.55
CA PRO A 217 12.97 18.73 -9.76
C PRO A 217 13.94 17.92 -10.60
N LEU A 218 13.60 17.74 -11.88
CA LEU A 218 14.42 17.06 -12.87
C LEU A 218 14.97 18.08 -13.88
N CYS A 219 16.22 17.91 -14.30
CA CYS A 219 16.89 18.68 -15.36
C CYS A 219 16.85 20.21 -15.18
N GLY A 220 17.05 20.70 -13.95
CA GLY A 220 17.02 22.14 -13.65
C GLY A 220 15.63 22.76 -13.69
N GLY A 221 14.57 21.95 -13.82
CA GLY A 221 13.17 22.38 -13.70
C GLY A 221 12.72 22.54 -12.25
N ASN A 222 11.42 22.78 -12.09
CA ASN A 222 10.78 22.88 -10.78
C ASN A 222 10.18 21.54 -10.35
N GLY A 223 10.13 21.28 -9.05
CA GLY A 223 9.49 20.12 -8.45
C GLY A 223 8.28 20.51 -7.62
N GLY A 224 7.99 19.74 -6.58
CA GLY A 224 6.85 19.96 -5.71
C GLY A 224 6.93 19.19 -4.39
N PHE A 225 6.01 19.51 -3.50
CA PHE A 225 5.78 18.82 -2.23
C PHE A 225 4.32 18.44 -2.09
N LYS A 226 4.07 17.31 -1.43
CA LYS A 226 2.78 16.96 -0.86
C LYS A 226 2.96 16.80 0.64
N LEU A 227 2.45 17.75 1.40
CA LEU A 227 2.54 17.80 2.85
C LEU A 227 1.27 17.21 3.45
N THR A 228 1.43 16.24 4.34
CA THR A 228 0.31 15.61 5.06
C THR A 228 0.35 16.04 6.52
N PHE A 229 -0.72 16.68 6.98
CA PHE A 229 -0.88 17.13 8.35
C PHE A 229 -1.93 16.29 9.08
N LEU A 230 -1.65 15.96 10.35
CA LEU A 230 -2.61 15.41 11.29
C LEU A 230 -3.14 16.54 12.18
N ILE A 231 -4.47 16.62 12.28
CA ILE A 231 -5.21 17.64 13.05
C ILE A 231 -6.29 16.97 13.90
N LYS A 232 -6.70 17.61 15.00
CA LYS A 232 -7.86 17.15 15.78
C LYS A 232 -9.13 17.59 15.06
N GLU A 233 -10.16 16.75 15.12
CA GLU A 233 -11.46 17.08 14.50
C GLU A 233 -12.10 18.36 15.06
N THR A 234 -11.76 18.70 16.30
CA THR A 234 -12.28 19.88 17.01
C THR A 234 -11.50 21.17 16.72
N ASP A 235 -10.45 21.14 15.89
CA ASP A 235 -9.65 22.34 15.64
C ASP A 235 -10.38 23.33 14.72
N PRO A 236 -10.31 24.64 15.02
CA PRO A 236 -10.90 25.69 14.18
C PRO A 236 -10.16 25.90 12.84
N GLY A 237 -9.08 25.15 12.61
CA GLY A 237 -8.20 25.26 11.45
C GLY A 237 -7.05 26.26 11.62
N PHE A 238 -6.07 26.20 10.73
CA PHE A 238 -4.84 26.99 10.75
C PHE A 238 -4.57 27.63 9.39
N ASN A 239 -4.17 28.89 9.36
CA ASN A 239 -3.62 29.53 8.17
C ASN A 239 -2.17 29.10 7.99
N TRP A 240 -1.67 29.10 6.76
CA TRP A 240 -0.26 28.88 6.50
C TRP A 240 0.27 29.82 5.42
N GLU A 241 1.55 30.15 5.53
CA GLU A 241 2.34 30.98 4.62
C GLU A 241 3.64 30.25 4.32
N LEU A 242 3.92 30.01 3.04
CA LEU A 242 5.18 29.45 2.58
C LEU A 242 6.03 30.59 2.02
N THR A 243 7.23 30.77 2.57
CA THR A 243 8.20 31.72 2.02
C THR A 243 9.29 30.94 1.27
N PRO A 244 9.21 30.83 -0.06
CA PRO A 244 10.32 30.34 -0.87
C PRO A 244 11.39 31.42 -0.99
N SER A 245 12.65 31.01 -1.16
CA SER A 245 13.74 31.94 -1.49
C SER A 245 13.49 32.55 -2.88
N GLY A 246 12.83 33.71 -2.95
CA GLY A 246 12.61 34.45 -4.20
C GLY A 246 11.16 34.44 -4.71
N ARG A 247 10.37 35.35 -4.13
CA ARG A 247 9.30 36.15 -4.76
C ARG A 247 7.84 35.69 -4.87
N ASP A 248 7.43 34.48 -4.51
CA ASP A 248 6.00 34.16 -4.42
C ASP A 248 5.60 33.57 -3.06
N ILE A 249 4.81 34.29 -2.27
CA ILE A 249 4.24 33.78 -1.03
C ILE A 249 3.03 32.91 -1.40
N GLN A 250 3.10 31.62 -1.12
CA GLN A 250 1.92 30.74 -1.20
C GLN A 250 1.23 30.72 0.15
N THR A 251 -0.10 30.82 0.16
CA THR A 251 -0.90 30.82 1.39
C THR A 251 -2.06 29.85 1.28
N GLY A 252 -2.55 29.36 2.41
CA GLY A 252 -3.77 28.56 2.43
C GLY A 252 -4.27 28.27 3.84
N PHE A 253 -5.16 27.28 3.92
CA PHE A 253 -5.83 26.90 5.16
C PHE A 253 -5.74 25.39 5.39
N ILE A 254 -5.41 24.99 6.61
CA ILE A 254 -5.38 23.61 7.10
C ILE A 254 -6.63 23.43 7.96
N ALA A 255 -7.56 22.60 7.50
CA ALA A 255 -8.74 22.22 8.26
C ALA A 255 -9.10 20.75 8.00
N SER A 256 -9.90 20.18 8.91
CA SER A 256 -10.38 18.81 8.81
C SER A 256 -11.29 18.70 7.59
N SER A 257 -10.97 17.76 6.70
CA SER A 257 -11.85 17.47 5.57
C SER A 257 -13.03 16.64 6.04
N PRO A 258 -14.27 16.93 5.59
CA PRO A 258 -15.43 16.07 5.85
C PRO A 258 -15.21 14.62 5.37
N ASN A 259 -14.39 14.44 4.33
CA ASN A 259 -14.13 13.14 3.72
C ASN A 259 -12.92 12.41 4.34
N SER A 260 -12.13 13.07 5.18
CA SER A 260 -10.94 12.51 5.82
C SER A 260 -10.74 13.18 7.17
N PRO A 261 -11.51 12.77 8.19
CA PRO A 261 -11.43 13.37 9.52
C PRO A 261 -10.01 13.28 10.06
N GLY A 262 -9.50 14.40 10.59
CA GLY A 262 -8.19 14.50 11.20
C GLY A 262 -6.98 14.56 10.26
N VAL A 263 -7.18 14.61 8.93
CA VAL A 263 -6.09 14.73 7.95
C VAL A 263 -6.30 15.92 7.01
N SER A 264 -5.23 16.66 6.74
CA SER A 264 -5.21 17.74 5.74
C SER A 264 -4.00 17.58 4.83
N ILE A 265 -4.18 17.80 3.52
CA ILE A 265 -3.12 17.63 2.51
C ILE A 265 -2.91 18.94 1.78
N ILE A 266 -1.66 19.41 1.73
CA ILE A 266 -1.23 20.57 0.93
C ILE A 266 -0.37 20.05 -0.23
N THR A 267 -0.72 20.43 -1.46
CA THR A 267 0.10 20.13 -2.64
C THR A 267 0.70 21.42 -3.18
N LEU A 268 2.03 21.49 -3.19
CA LEU A 268 2.83 22.62 -3.67
C LEU A 268 3.51 22.18 -4.97
N ALA A 269 3.20 22.84 -6.08
CA ALA A 269 3.81 22.57 -7.39
C ALA A 269 4.70 23.73 -7.83
N ASN A 270 5.50 23.52 -8.88
CA ASN A 270 6.40 24.52 -9.47
C ASN A 270 7.41 25.13 -8.48
N MET A 271 7.91 24.32 -7.55
CA MET A 271 8.88 24.71 -6.54
C MET A 271 10.32 24.61 -7.10
N THR A 272 11.10 25.69 -7.04
CA THR A 272 12.51 25.68 -7.48
C THR A 272 13.39 24.86 -6.52
N PRO A 273 14.47 24.23 -6.96
CA PRO A 273 15.49 23.73 -6.03
C PRO A 273 15.97 24.89 -5.14
N SER A 274 15.92 24.74 -3.82
CA SER A 274 16.38 25.74 -2.84
C SER A 274 16.99 25.04 -1.64
N ASP A 275 17.81 25.76 -0.88
CA ASP A 275 18.46 25.23 0.31
C ASP A 275 17.46 24.91 1.42
N THR A 276 16.39 25.69 1.57
CA THR A 276 15.32 25.43 2.56
C THR A 276 14.05 26.20 2.21
N TYR A 277 12.91 25.52 2.30
CA TYR A 277 11.58 26.08 2.33
C TYR A 277 11.09 26.15 3.77
N THR A 278 10.59 27.31 4.19
CA THR A 278 10.01 27.52 5.51
C THR A 278 8.51 27.76 5.39
N LEU A 279 7.73 26.82 5.92
CA LEU A 279 6.28 26.91 6.04
C LEU A 279 5.92 27.40 7.44
N ARG A 280 5.38 28.61 7.52
CA ARG A 280 4.79 29.18 8.73
C ARG A 280 3.33 28.76 8.81
N VAL A 281 2.91 28.18 9.93
CA VAL A 281 1.51 27.78 10.19
C VAL A 281 1.02 28.49 11.45
N PHE A 282 -0.13 29.15 11.38
CA PHE A 282 -0.63 30.00 12.46
C PHE A 282 -2.16 30.00 12.60
N ASN A 283 -2.68 30.30 13.79
CA ASN A 283 -4.12 30.42 14.06
C ASN A 283 -4.56 31.88 14.29
N ASN A 284 -5.88 32.10 14.43
CA ASN A 284 -6.45 33.43 14.68
C ASN A 284 -6.16 33.97 16.09
N ASP A 285 -5.77 33.12 17.04
CA ASP A 285 -5.33 33.52 18.38
C ASP A 285 -3.86 34.00 18.40
N GLY A 286 -3.18 34.05 17.25
CA GLY A 286 -1.80 34.55 17.10
C GLY A 286 -0.71 33.53 17.42
N CYS A 287 -1.05 32.25 17.50
CA CYS A 287 -0.08 31.16 17.63
C CYS A 287 0.54 30.80 16.30
N GLU A 288 1.86 30.61 16.24
CA GLU A 288 2.58 30.18 15.03
C GLU A 288 3.62 29.09 15.29
N THR A 289 3.86 28.26 14.27
CA THR A 289 4.90 27.23 14.22
C THR A 289 5.52 27.19 12.81
N TYR A 290 6.71 26.59 12.69
CA TYR A 290 7.48 26.57 11.45
C TYR A 290 7.90 25.15 11.07
N TYR A 291 7.71 24.77 9.81
CA TYR A 291 8.20 23.52 9.24
C TYR A 291 9.23 23.85 8.15
N ASN A 292 10.43 23.29 8.28
CA ASN A 292 11.50 23.47 7.31
C ASN A 292 11.70 22.19 6.51
N PHE A 293 11.75 22.32 5.19
CA PHE A 293 11.99 21.18 4.29
C PHE A 293 12.79 21.62 3.06
N LYS A 294 13.44 20.67 2.39
CA LYS A 294 14.32 20.93 1.26
C LYS A 294 13.88 20.16 0.03
N LEU A 295 13.97 20.81 -1.13
CA LEU A 295 13.76 20.16 -2.43
C LEU A 295 15.11 19.86 -3.08
N ASN A 296 15.53 18.60 -3.02
CA ASN A 296 16.78 18.16 -3.65
C ASN A 296 16.54 17.74 -5.09
N PRO A 297 17.32 18.25 -6.07
CA PRO A 297 17.25 17.77 -7.43
C PRO A 297 17.70 16.31 -7.51
N VAL A 298 17.01 15.53 -8.35
CA VAL A 298 17.39 14.16 -8.69
C VAL A 298 18.04 14.16 -10.06
N ASP A 299 19.12 13.40 -10.19
CA ASP A 299 19.83 13.27 -11.46
C ASP A 299 18.98 12.46 -12.47
N PHE A 300 18.88 12.96 -13.69
CA PHE A 300 18.16 12.31 -14.80
C PHE A 300 19.18 11.86 -15.84
N ARG A 301 19.50 10.57 -15.85
CA ARG A 301 20.54 10.02 -16.74
C ARG A 301 20.40 8.53 -17.00
N ILE A 302 20.91 8.10 -18.14
CA ILE A 302 21.19 6.71 -18.49
C ILE A 302 22.57 6.38 -17.92
N ASP A 303 22.58 5.51 -16.91
CA ASP A 303 23.80 4.95 -16.35
C ASP A 303 24.25 3.72 -17.17
N ALA A 304 25.40 3.88 -17.81
CA ALA A 304 26.06 2.87 -18.63
C ALA A 304 27.28 2.25 -17.94
N SER A 305 27.49 2.47 -16.64
CA SER A 305 28.65 1.95 -15.90
C SER A 305 28.77 0.43 -15.90
N HIS A 306 27.65 -0.29 -16.09
CA HIS A 306 27.57 -1.75 -16.12
C HIS A 306 27.05 -2.27 -17.47
N VAL A 307 27.19 -1.48 -18.54
CA VAL A 307 26.73 -1.91 -19.87
C VAL A 307 27.55 -3.10 -20.36
N VAL A 308 26.86 -4.08 -20.91
CA VAL A 308 27.48 -5.22 -21.60
C VAL A 308 27.00 -5.21 -23.04
N ILE A 309 27.95 -5.17 -23.96
CA ILE A 309 27.70 -5.17 -25.41
C ILE A 309 28.16 -6.51 -25.95
N HIS A 310 27.22 -7.27 -26.52
CA HIS A 310 27.55 -8.46 -27.30
C HIS A 310 27.52 -8.08 -28.78
N ASN A 311 28.63 -8.33 -29.46
CA ASN A 311 28.78 -8.06 -30.88
C ASN A 311 27.80 -8.87 -31.72
N ASP A 312 27.47 -8.35 -32.91
CA ASP A 312 26.85 -9.17 -33.94
C ASP A 312 27.88 -10.18 -34.45
N TYR A 313 27.40 -11.26 -35.06
CA TYR A 313 28.24 -12.33 -35.55
C TYR A 313 27.89 -12.65 -36.99
N CYS A 314 28.81 -12.34 -37.90
CA CYS A 314 28.70 -12.66 -39.31
C CYS A 314 27.38 -12.16 -39.91
N GLY A 315 26.98 -10.92 -39.59
CA GLY A 315 25.74 -10.32 -40.09
C GLY A 315 24.45 -11.11 -39.77
N ARG A 316 24.44 -11.90 -38.68
CA ARG A 316 23.24 -12.66 -38.26
C ARG A 316 22.22 -11.82 -37.51
N HIS A 317 22.53 -10.56 -37.24
CA HIS A 317 21.70 -9.62 -36.51
C HIS A 317 21.39 -10.10 -35.09
N ILE A 318 22.40 -10.59 -34.37
CA ILE A 318 22.28 -11.10 -33.01
C ILE A 318 22.94 -10.20 -31.96
N GLY A 319 23.41 -9.01 -32.35
CA GLY A 319 24.03 -8.05 -31.44
C GLY A 319 23.07 -7.61 -30.33
N THR A 320 23.61 -7.36 -29.14
CA THR A 320 22.81 -6.93 -27.97
C THR A 320 23.54 -5.87 -27.13
N ILE A 321 22.75 -5.01 -26.47
CA ILE A 321 23.20 -4.03 -25.47
C ILE A 321 22.31 -4.20 -24.24
N VAL A 322 22.91 -4.63 -23.12
CA VAL A 322 22.21 -4.91 -21.86
C VAL A 322 22.95 -4.27 -20.67
N GLY A 323 22.35 -4.29 -19.47
CA GLY A 323 23.00 -3.79 -18.25
C GLY A 323 22.88 -2.28 -18.03
N LEU A 324 22.09 -1.58 -18.85
CA LEU A 324 21.78 -0.16 -18.67
C LEU A 324 20.83 0.06 -17.49
N LYS A 325 21.01 1.16 -16.76
CA LYS A 325 20.09 1.61 -15.70
C LYS A 325 19.58 3.02 -16.00
N ALA A 326 18.30 3.25 -15.76
CA ALA A 326 17.70 4.58 -15.85
C ALA A 326 17.63 5.20 -14.46
N ILE A 327 18.15 6.41 -14.31
CA ILE A 327 18.15 7.18 -13.05
C ILE A 327 17.26 8.41 -13.25
N GLY A 328 16.43 8.72 -12.25
CA GLY A 328 15.56 9.90 -12.27
C GLY A 328 14.28 9.74 -13.08
N ILE A 329 13.87 8.52 -13.42
CA ILE A 329 12.62 8.24 -14.14
C ILE A 329 11.71 7.29 -13.35
N SER A 330 10.41 7.59 -13.32
CA SER A 330 9.42 6.78 -12.61
C SER A 330 9.11 5.48 -13.37
N SER A 331 8.99 4.37 -12.63
CA SER A 331 8.65 3.03 -13.17
C SER A 331 7.24 2.94 -13.77
N VAL A 332 6.41 3.96 -13.57
CA VAL A 332 5.01 4.01 -14.02
C VAL A 332 4.88 4.61 -15.43
N ILE A 333 5.97 5.10 -16.02
CA ILE A 333 5.95 5.77 -17.33
C ILE A 333 5.98 4.73 -18.47
N PRO A 334 5.00 4.72 -19.39
CA PRO A 334 5.03 3.85 -20.54
C PRO A 334 6.06 4.35 -21.58
N SER A 335 7.05 3.50 -21.88
CA SER A 335 8.01 3.64 -22.99
C SER A 335 8.80 4.96 -23.07
N PRO A 336 9.59 5.33 -22.04
CA PRO A 336 10.44 6.52 -22.09
C PRO A 336 11.68 6.36 -22.99
N TYR A 337 11.94 5.14 -23.46
CA TYR A 337 13.15 4.77 -24.19
C TYR A 337 12.88 4.69 -25.69
N ARG A 338 13.80 5.23 -26.49
CA ARG A 338 13.80 5.07 -27.95
C ARG A 338 15.21 4.80 -28.43
N TRP A 339 15.40 3.62 -29.02
CA TRP A 339 16.62 3.28 -29.74
C TRP A 339 16.49 3.68 -31.20
N ARG A 340 17.53 4.33 -31.73
CA ARG A 340 17.68 4.62 -33.15
C ARG A 340 18.97 4.04 -33.70
N ASN A 341 18.93 3.51 -34.92
CA ASN A 341 20.14 3.14 -35.67
C ASN A 341 20.79 4.39 -36.29
N GLU A 342 21.91 4.20 -37.00
CA GLU A 342 22.64 5.27 -37.69
C GLU A 342 21.80 5.98 -38.78
N ALA A 343 20.86 5.27 -39.41
CA ALA A 343 19.90 5.84 -40.36
C ALA A 343 18.77 6.65 -39.68
N GLY A 344 18.71 6.65 -38.35
CA GLY A 344 17.68 7.34 -37.56
C GLY A 344 16.39 6.55 -37.39
N GLU A 345 16.30 5.31 -37.86
CA GLU A 345 15.12 4.46 -37.73
C GLU A 345 14.96 3.94 -36.31
N VAL A 346 13.72 3.82 -35.83
CA VAL A 346 13.46 3.32 -34.48
C VAL A 346 13.53 1.80 -34.45
N VAL A 347 14.45 1.26 -33.65
CA VAL A 347 14.74 -0.19 -33.58
C VAL A 347 14.41 -0.83 -32.23
N GLY A 348 13.97 -0.03 -31.24
CA GLY A 348 13.61 -0.55 -29.92
C GLY A 348 12.99 0.50 -29.00
N GLY A 349 12.21 0.04 -28.01
CA GLY A 349 11.52 0.87 -27.02
C GLY A 349 11.78 0.49 -25.56
N LEU A 350 12.72 -0.44 -25.32
CA LEU A 350 13.09 -0.91 -23.99
C LEU A 350 14.46 -0.35 -23.60
N LEU A 351 14.82 -0.46 -22.32
CA LEU A 351 16.13 -0.02 -21.81
C LEU A 351 17.29 -0.88 -22.33
N PHE A 352 17.01 -2.05 -22.90
CA PHE A 352 17.99 -2.89 -23.60
C PHE A 352 17.68 -2.95 -25.10
N LEU A 353 18.68 -3.36 -25.87
CA LEU A 353 18.55 -3.60 -27.32
C LEU A 353 19.05 -5.02 -27.63
N ALA A 354 18.35 -5.75 -28.49
CA ALA A 354 18.73 -7.11 -28.87
C ALA A 354 18.30 -7.42 -30.31
N ALA A 355 18.92 -8.45 -30.90
CA ALA A 355 18.63 -8.93 -32.25
C ALA A 355 18.83 -7.84 -33.32
N VAL A 356 19.93 -7.10 -33.23
CA VAL A 356 20.27 -6.03 -34.16
C VAL A 356 21.61 -6.31 -34.87
N PRO A 357 21.80 -5.81 -36.11
CA PRO A 357 23.09 -5.93 -36.81
C PRO A 357 24.20 -5.14 -36.11
N ALA A 358 25.43 -5.36 -36.54
CA ALA A 358 26.52 -4.44 -36.25
C ALA A 358 26.17 -3.01 -36.72
N GLY A 359 26.56 -2.01 -35.94
CA GLY A 359 26.25 -0.61 -36.25
C GLY A 359 26.31 0.30 -35.02
N LYS A 360 26.07 1.59 -35.27
CA LYS A 360 25.95 2.61 -34.23
C LYS A 360 24.48 2.75 -33.81
N TYR A 361 24.24 2.73 -32.50
CA TYR A 361 22.92 2.83 -31.91
C TYR A 361 22.86 3.95 -30.88
N THR A 362 21.80 4.72 -30.92
CA THR A 362 21.55 5.83 -30.00
C THR A 362 20.31 5.53 -29.16
N LEU A 363 20.48 5.46 -27.84
CA LEU A 363 19.38 5.40 -26.89
C LEU A 363 19.03 6.82 -26.44
N THR A 364 17.78 7.22 -26.67
CA THR A 364 17.20 8.43 -26.09
C THR A 364 16.25 8.03 -24.96
N MET A 365 16.46 8.60 -23.78
CA MET A 365 15.53 8.54 -22.65
C MET A 365 14.89 9.91 -22.49
N LYS A 366 13.55 9.98 -22.54
CA LYS A 366 12.80 11.23 -22.40
C LYS A 366 11.75 11.13 -21.30
N ASP A 367 11.64 12.18 -20.48
CA ASP A 367 10.53 12.36 -19.56
C ASP A 367 9.27 12.81 -20.34
N PRO A 368 8.13 12.10 -20.27
CA PRO A 368 6.89 12.52 -20.94
C PRO A 368 6.28 13.79 -20.34
N TYR A 369 6.57 14.12 -19.08
CA TYR A 369 5.96 15.25 -18.37
C TYR A 369 6.89 16.45 -18.22
N GLY A 370 8.15 16.30 -18.65
CA GLY A 370 9.19 17.30 -18.46
C GLY A 370 10.06 17.51 -19.71
N PRO A 371 10.95 18.51 -19.68
CA PRO A 371 11.89 18.79 -20.78
C PRO A 371 13.08 17.83 -20.82
N CYS A 372 13.19 16.89 -19.87
CA CYS A 372 14.34 16.03 -19.68
C CYS A 372 14.56 15.05 -20.83
N ILE A 373 15.78 15.08 -21.39
CA ILE A 373 16.25 14.13 -22.40
C ILE A 373 17.70 13.78 -22.06
N ASP A 374 18.00 12.48 -21.98
CA ASP A 374 19.38 11.99 -21.97
C ASP A 374 19.60 11.08 -23.18
N VAL A 375 20.81 11.15 -23.75
CA VAL A 375 21.17 10.47 -24.98
C VAL A 375 22.50 9.76 -24.78
N LYS A 376 22.54 8.45 -25.09
CA LYS A 376 23.75 7.64 -25.07
C LYS A 376 23.94 6.95 -26.41
N GLU A 377 25.18 6.89 -26.85
CA GLU A 377 25.58 6.20 -28.07
C GLU A 377 26.37 4.94 -27.73
N PHE A 378 26.12 3.88 -28.50
CA PHE A 378 26.76 2.58 -28.37
C PHE A 378 27.13 2.05 -29.77
N ILE A 379 28.18 1.23 -29.84
CA ILE A 379 28.64 0.62 -31.09
C ILE A 379 28.67 -0.89 -30.90
N ILE A 380 27.93 -1.60 -31.74
CA ILE A 380 28.00 -3.05 -31.88
C ILE A 380 28.91 -3.35 -33.07
N LYS A 381 29.96 -4.14 -32.86
CA LYS A 381 30.86 -4.56 -33.96
C LYS A 381 30.31 -5.84 -34.60
N ASP A 382 30.68 -6.09 -35.85
CA ASP A 382 30.52 -7.40 -36.46
C ASP A 382 31.76 -8.24 -36.17
N SER A 383 31.58 -9.33 -35.43
CA SER A 383 32.66 -10.26 -35.14
C SER A 383 32.71 -11.32 -36.22
N THR A 384 33.74 -11.27 -37.05
CA THR A 384 33.92 -12.19 -38.18
C THR A 384 34.89 -13.33 -37.83
N THR A 385 34.60 -14.12 -36.79
CA THR A 385 35.38 -15.35 -36.61
C THR A 385 34.91 -16.37 -37.64
N LEU A 386 35.87 -17.05 -38.28
CA LEU A 386 35.59 -18.03 -39.32
C LEU A 386 34.62 -19.10 -38.79
N ALA A 387 33.62 -19.46 -39.59
CA ALA A 387 32.74 -20.57 -39.27
C ALA A 387 33.57 -21.85 -39.12
N GLU A 388 33.13 -22.76 -38.23
CA GLU A 388 33.81 -24.06 -38.10
C GLU A 388 33.71 -24.82 -39.44
N PRO A 389 34.83 -25.36 -39.96
CA PRO A 389 34.83 -26.10 -41.21
C PRO A 389 33.93 -27.34 -41.13
N PRO A 390 33.20 -27.67 -42.22
CA PRO A 390 32.31 -28.83 -42.23
C PRO A 390 33.10 -30.14 -42.22
N LYS A 391 32.47 -31.21 -41.72
CA LYS A 391 33.04 -32.56 -41.80
C LYS A 391 32.46 -33.30 -42.99
N VAL A 392 33.30 -33.98 -43.75
CA VAL A 392 32.91 -34.69 -44.97
C VAL A 392 33.92 -35.81 -45.22
N ASP A 393 33.43 -36.95 -45.70
CA ASP A 393 34.29 -38.10 -46.02
C ASP A 393 34.71 -38.08 -47.49
N ASP A 394 35.89 -38.62 -47.76
CA ASP A 394 36.33 -38.95 -49.11
C ASP A 394 35.45 -40.06 -49.71
N ILE A 395 35.18 -39.96 -51.02
CA ILE A 395 34.29 -40.90 -51.73
C ILE A 395 35.10 -41.78 -52.66
N LYS A 396 34.87 -43.09 -52.60
CA LYS A 396 35.47 -44.06 -53.52
C LYS A 396 34.41 -44.65 -54.44
N LEU A 397 34.62 -44.55 -55.74
CA LEU A 397 33.74 -45.09 -56.77
C LEU A 397 34.50 -46.17 -57.56
N CYS A 398 33.84 -47.31 -57.80
CA CYS A 398 34.42 -48.33 -58.65
C CYS A 398 34.39 -47.93 -60.14
N LEU A 399 33.27 -47.37 -60.61
CA LEU A 399 33.05 -46.91 -61.98
C LEU A 399 32.63 -45.42 -62.03
N PRO A 400 32.80 -44.73 -63.18
CA PRO A 400 32.23 -43.42 -63.44
C PRO A 400 30.73 -43.35 -63.11
N ALA A 401 30.32 -42.46 -62.22
CA ALA A 401 28.95 -42.34 -61.76
C ALA A 401 28.63 -40.94 -61.23
N THR A 402 27.34 -40.67 -61.02
CA THR A 402 26.90 -39.56 -60.18
C THR A 402 26.91 -40.03 -58.72
N THR A 403 27.58 -39.28 -57.84
CA THR A 403 27.62 -39.53 -56.40
C THR A 403 27.19 -38.31 -55.62
N MET A 404 26.90 -38.48 -54.33
CA MET A 404 26.49 -37.42 -53.42
C MET A 404 27.62 -37.10 -52.46
N ILE A 405 28.10 -35.85 -52.47
CA ILE A 405 28.92 -35.33 -51.37
C ILE A 405 27.95 -34.92 -50.27
N ASN A 406 28.03 -35.61 -49.13
CA ASN A 406 27.19 -35.38 -47.96
C ASN A 406 28.04 -34.82 -46.81
N ILE A 407 27.66 -33.65 -46.31
CA ILE A 407 28.21 -33.13 -45.07
C ILE A 407 27.74 -33.98 -43.89
N ILE A 408 28.66 -34.30 -42.98
CA ILE A 408 28.38 -35.06 -41.76
C ILE A 408 27.81 -34.11 -40.70
N ASN A 409 26.65 -34.47 -40.14
CA ASN A 409 25.88 -33.65 -39.21
C ASN A 409 25.57 -32.24 -39.76
N PRO A 410 24.90 -32.14 -40.91
CA PRO A 410 24.60 -30.84 -41.50
C PRO A 410 23.63 -30.07 -40.60
N ASP A 411 23.81 -28.75 -40.54
CA ASP A 411 22.86 -27.84 -39.92
C ASP A 411 22.04 -27.10 -40.99
N THR A 412 21.39 -26.00 -40.61
CA THR A 412 20.58 -25.18 -41.53
C THR A 412 21.28 -23.92 -42.02
N SER A 413 22.57 -23.75 -41.71
CA SER A 413 23.36 -22.55 -41.96
C SER A 413 23.90 -22.49 -43.39
N GLY A 414 23.95 -23.63 -44.09
CA GLY A 414 24.21 -23.76 -45.52
C GLY A 414 25.68 -23.96 -45.89
N TYR A 415 25.92 -24.43 -47.11
CA TYR A 415 27.24 -24.89 -47.55
C TYR A 415 27.49 -24.51 -49.01
N ASN A 416 28.75 -24.20 -49.33
CA ASN A 416 29.20 -24.02 -50.71
C ASN A 416 30.05 -25.22 -51.15
N LEU A 417 29.92 -25.58 -52.42
CA LEU A 417 30.75 -26.56 -53.10
C LEU A 417 31.57 -25.86 -54.18
N TYR A 418 32.86 -26.14 -54.19
CA TYR A 418 33.84 -25.65 -55.15
C TYR A 418 34.44 -26.82 -55.92
N ASP A 419 34.79 -26.57 -57.18
CA ASP A 419 35.54 -27.52 -57.99
C ASP A 419 37.05 -27.51 -57.66
N SER A 420 37.83 -28.29 -58.40
CA SER A 420 39.29 -28.40 -58.21
C SER A 420 40.07 -27.09 -58.49
N THR A 421 39.46 -26.12 -59.17
CA THR A 421 40.03 -24.79 -59.42
C THR A 421 39.61 -23.77 -58.36
N GLU A 422 38.91 -24.24 -57.32
CA GLU A 422 38.29 -23.42 -56.27
C GLU A 422 37.22 -22.46 -56.80
N THR A 423 36.61 -22.77 -57.94
CA THR A 423 35.46 -22.03 -58.47
C THR A 423 34.18 -22.54 -57.83
N LEU A 424 33.31 -21.63 -57.36
CA LEU A 424 32.02 -21.98 -56.76
C LEU A 424 31.12 -22.62 -57.83
N ILE A 425 30.66 -23.85 -57.57
CA ILE A 425 29.82 -24.61 -58.50
C ILE A 425 28.41 -24.87 -57.97
N ALA A 426 28.20 -24.88 -56.66
CA ALA A 426 26.88 -25.02 -56.07
C ALA A 426 26.82 -24.49 -54.64
N THR A 427 25.62 -24.07 -54.22
CA THR A 427 25.30 -23.74 -52.82
C THR A 427 24.09 -24.57 -52.41
N ASN A 428 24.15 -25.20 -51.23
CA ASN A 428 23.07 -26.03 -50.73
C ASN A 428 22.88 -25.86 -49.22
N LYS A 429 21.64 -25.66 -48.78
CA LYS A 429 21.33 -25.40 -47.36
C LYS A 429 21.52 -26.63 -46.47
N PHE A 430 21.39 -27.83 -47.03
CA PHE A 430 21.41 -29.11 -46.31
C PHE A 430 22.71 -29.88 -46.47
N GLY A 431 23.71 -29.33 -47.17
CA GLY A 431 25.02 -29.95 -47.32
C GLY A 431 25.02 -31.21 -48.19
N VAL A 432 24.11 -31.29 -49.16
CA VAL A 432 23.98 -32.44 -50.06
C VAL A 432 24.21 -31.99 -51.51
N PHE A 433 25.26 -32.50 -52.14
CA PHE A 433 25.67 -32.08 -53.48
C PHE A 433 25.79 -33.27 -54.45
N PRO A 434 24.93 -33.37 -55.48
CA PRO A 434 25.11 -34.35 -56.55
C PRO A 434 26.23 -33.92 -57.49
N VAL A 435 27.25 -34.77 -57.67
CA VAL A 435 28.37 -34.53 -58.59
C VAL A 435 28.55 -35.71 -59.54
N LYS A 436 28.63 -35.42 -60.84
CA LYS A 436 28.93 -36.42 -61.87
C LYS A 436 30.45 -36.52 -62.02
N VAL A 437 31.01 -37.70 -61.74
CA VAL A 437 32.47 -37.89 -61.68
C VAL A 437 32.89 -38.98 -62.67
N ALA A 438 33.65 -38.58 -63.69
CA ALA A 438 34.17 -39.49 -64.71
C ALA A 438 35.59 -40.00 -64.41
N HIS A 439 36.39 -39.18 -63.72
CA HIS A 439 37.77 -39.46 -63.35
C HIS A 439 38.01 -39.01 -61.91
N THR A 440 39.05 -39.52 -61.26
CA THR A 440 39.45 -39.05 -59.92
C THR A 440 39.58 -37.54 -59.90
N SER A 441 38.83 -36.91 -58.99
CA SER A 441 38.64 -35.45 -58.94
C SER A 441 38.66 -34.94 -57.50
N LYS A 442 39.00 -33.67 -57.33
CA LYS A 442 38.99 -32.97 -56.05
C LYS A 442 37.87 -31.95 -56.01
N TYR A 443 37.24 -31.82 -54.86
CA TYR A 443 36.25 -30.79 -54.56
C TYR A 443 36.58 -30.14 -53.23
N TYR A 444 36.07 -28.93 -53.01
CA TYR A 444 36.17 -28.28 -51.70
C TYR A 444 34.79 -27.88 -51.20
N VAL A 445 34.57 -28.04 -49.90
CA VAL A 445 33.33 -27.62 -49.25
C VAL A 445 33.63 -26.63 -48.14
N THR A 446 32.74 -25.66 -47.96
CA THR A 446 32.78 -24.71 -46.86
C THR A 446 31.41 -24.66 -46.19
N HIS A 447 31.41 -24.22 -44.93
CA HIS A 447 30.23 -23.99 -44.12
C HIS A 447 29.96 -22.49 -44.05
N LEU A 448 28.71 -22.10 -44.24
CA LEU A 448 28.25 -20.73 -44.17
C LEU A 448 27.61 -20.47 -42.81
N THR A 449 27.91 -19.33 -42.21
CA THR A 449 27.24 -18.86 -40.99
C THR A 449 26.99 -17.37 -41.14
N GLY A 450 25.77 -17.01 -41.54
CA GLY A 450 25.45 -15.62 -41.93
C GLY A 450 26.27 -15.19 -43.16
N THR A 451 27.07 -14.14 -43.04
CA THR A 451 28.00 -13.65 -44.08
C THR A 451 29.37 -14.31 -44.04
N CYS A 452 29.68 -15.09 -42.99
CA CYS A 452 30.97 -15.76 -42.87
C CYS A 452 30.97 -17.09 -43.59
N GLU A 453 32.14 -17.42 -44.12
CA GLU A 453 32.43 -18.70 -44.74
C GLU A 453 33.61 -19.34 -44.01
N SER A 454 33.53 -20.64 -43.73
CA SER A 454 34.63 -21.39 -43.12
C SER A 454 35.83 -21.50 -44.05
N THR A 455 36.95 -22.00 -43.53
CA THR A 455 38.02 -22.52 -44.39
C THR A 455 37.51 -23.67 -45.26
N LYS A 456 38.05 -23.80 -46.49
CA LYS A 456 37.75 -24.87 -47.44
C LYS A 456 38.25 -26.22 -46.91
N VAL A 457 37.39 -27.24 -46.98
CA VAL A 457 37.71 -28.63 -46.65
C VAL A 457 37.78 -29.44 -47.94
N LEU A 458 38.88 -30.14 -48.15
CA LEU A 458 39.11 -30.97 -49.33
C LEU A 458 38.28 -32.27 -49.24
N VAL A 459 37.65 -32.62 -50.36
CA VAL A 459 37.00 -33.92 -50.60
C VAL A 459 37.66 -34.57 -51.80
N ASN A 460 38.29 -35.73 -51.60
CA ASN A 460 38.82 -36.54 -52.68
C ASN A 460 37.75 -37.54 -53.14
N ILE A 461 37.43 -37.50 -54.43
CA ILE A 461 36.60 -38.53 -55.06
C ILE A 461 37.50 -39.35 -55.98
N THR A 462 37.75 -40.60 -55.61
CA THR A 462 38.60 -41.51 -56.39
C THR A 462 37.75 -42.46 -57.21
N VAL A 463 38.03 -42.54 -58.52
CA VAL A 463 37.41 -43.53 -59.41
C VAL A 463 38.45 -44.61 -59.71
N SER A 464 38.18 -45.86 -59.34
CA SER A 464 39.15 -46.96 -59.47
C SER A 464 39.32 -47.46 -60.91
N LEU A 465 38.24 -47.43 -61.69
CA LEU A 465 38.22 -47.85 -63.10
C LEU A 465 37.81 -46.70 -64.05
N PRO A 466 38.61 -45.63 -64.15
CA PRO A 466 38.27 -44.51 -65.04
C PRO A 466 38.16 -44.99 -66.49
N GLY A 467 37.08 -44.61 -67.17
CA GLY A 467 36.88 -44.89 -68.59
C GLY A 467 36.47 -46.32 -68.95
N VAL A 468 36.28 -47.22 -67.98
CA VAL A 468 35.67 -48.54 -68.26
C VAL A 468 34.20 -48.35 -68.60
N SER A 469 33.80 -48.85 -69.77
CA SER A 469 32.42 -48.81 -70.27
C SER A 469 31.95 -50.22 -70.57
N ILE A 470 30.84 -50.61 -69.95
CA ILE A 470 30.26 -51.95 -70.05
C ILE A 470 28.92 -51.82 -70.79
N PRO A 471 28.85 -52.19 -72.09
CA PRO A 471 27.58 -52.23 -72.81
C PRO A 471 26.63 -53.23 -72.15
N ASN A 472 25.34 -52.93 -72.17
CA ASN A 472 24.30 -53.81 -71.63
C ASN A 472 23.64 -54.70 -72.70
N ALA A 473 24.06 -54.61 -73.97
CA ALA A 473 23.56 -55.45 -75.07
C ALA A 473 24.59 -55.61 -76.19
N PHE A 474 24.46 -56.68 -76.98
CA PHE A 474 25.21 -56.89 -78.22
C PHE A 474 24.44 -57.80 -79.19
N THR A 475 24.82 -57.81 -80.47
CA THR A 475 24.08 -58.45 -81.57
C THR A 475 24.92 -59.48 -82.32
N PRO A 476 25.08 -60.72 -81.80
CA PRO A 476 25.87 -61.77 -82.45
C PRO A 476 25.14 -62.39 -83.66
N ASN A 477 24.97 -61.62 -84.75
CA ASN A 477 24.29 -61.99 -86.00
C ASN A 477 25.24 -62.17 -87.20
N ARG A 478 26.54 -61.94 -87.00
CA ARG A 478 27.64 -62.05 -87.98
C ARG A 478 27.64 -60.98 -89.07
N ASP A 479 27.06 -59.81 -88.80
CA ASP A 479 27.11 -58.67 -89.73
C ASP A 479 28.37 -57.80 -89.58
N GLY A 480 29.25 -58.14 -88.62
CA GLY A 480 30.48 -57.41 -88.30
C GLY A 480 30.32 -56.30 -87.27
N VAL A 481 29.09 -56.02 -86.80
CA VAL A 481 28.78 -54.91 -85.89
C VAL A 481 28.22 -55.48 -84.57
N ASN A 482 28.88 -55.15 -83.46
CA ASN A 482 28.49 -55.63 -82.12
C ASN A 482 28.31 -57.16 -82.02
N ASP A 483 29.00 -57.92 -82.87
CA ASP A 483 28.97 -59.39 -82.88
C ASP A 483 29.57 -60.02 -81.62
N LYS A 484 30.35 -59.25 -80.89
CA LYS A 484 30.92 -59.60 -79.60
C LYS A 484 30.60 -58.52 -78.59
N TRP A 485 30.38 -58.93 -77.35
CA TRP A 485 30.33 -58.00 -76.24
C TRP A 485 31.73 -57.46 -75.99
N ILE A 486 31.96 -56.17 -76.22
CA ILE A 486 33.27 -55.53 -76.02
C ILE A 486 33.15 -54.60 -74.81
N ILE A 487 33.90 -54.90 -73.76
CA ILE A 487 34.02 -54.02 -72.59
C ILE A 487 35.23 -53.11 -72.82
N THR A 488 34.98 -51.81 -72.93
CA THR A 488 36.04 -50.84 -73.27
C THR A 488 36.94 -50.58 -72.06
N ASN A 489 38.26 -50.54 -72.28
CA ASN A 489 39.31 -50.26 -71.29
C ASN A 489 39.45 -51.28 -70.15
N LEU A 490 38.75 -52.42 -70.20
CA LEU A 490 38.92 -53.46 -69.18
C LEU A 490 40.29 -54.14 -69.26
N ASP A 491 40.90 -54.14 -70.45
CA ASP A 491 42.26 -54.63 -70.74
C ASP A 491 43.34 -53.90 -69.93
N GLN A 492 43.07 -52.68 -69.45
CA GLN A 492 43.98 -51.92 -68.58
C GLN A 492 44.06 -52.49 -67.14
N TYR A 493 43.24 -53.49 -66.82
CA TYR A 493 43.13 -54.11 -65.50
C TYR A 493 43.49 -55.60 -65.57
N PRO A 494 44.80 -55.94 -65.60
CA PRO A 494 45.25 -57.32 -65.63
C PRO A 494 44.87 -58.05 -64.34
N GLY A 495 44.52 -59.32 -64.46
CA GLY A 495 43.90 -60.18 -63.47
C GLY A 495 42.38 -60.11 -63.43
N SER A 496 41.74 -59.23 -64.21
CA SER A 496 40.27 -59.08 -64.20
C SER A 496 39.56 -60.36 -64.65
N VAL A 497 38.41 -60.67 -64.05
CA VAL A 497 37.62 -61.86 -64.36
C VAL A 497 36.22 -61.45 -64.75
N VAL A 498 35.80 -61.83 -65.96
CA VAL A 498 34.44 -61.59 -66.49
C VAL A 498 33.71 -62.91 -66.56
N SER A 499 32.56 -62.98 -65.90
CA SER A 499 31.66 -64.12 -65.89
C SER A 499 30.30 -63.71 -66.40
N VAL A 500 29.67 -64.51 -67.27
CA VAL A 500 28.29 -64.31 -67.74
C VAL A 500 27.47 -65.55 -67.39
N PHE A 501 26.28 -65.32 -66.84
CA PHE A 501 25.36 -66.32 -66.37
C PHE A 501 24.04 -66.23 -67.14
N SER A 502 23.41 -67.37 -67.40
CA SER A 502 22.04 -67.44 -67.88
C SER A 502 21.07 -66.93 -66.81
N ARG A 503 19.82 -66.65 -67.20
CA ARG A 503 18.75 -66.29 -66.25
C ARG A 503 18.55 -67.33 -65.14
N GLY A 504 18.88 -68.60 -65.38
CA GLY A 504 18.81 -69.69 -64.40
C GLY A 504 20.05 -69.81 -63.51
N GLY A 505 21.01 -68.88 -63.59
CA GLY A 505 22.25 -68.91 -62.80
C GLY A 505 23.35 -69.82 -63.35
N GLN A 506 23.19 -70.40 -64.55
CA GLN A 506 24.22 -71.23 -65.16
C GLN A 506 25.34 -70.36 -65.74
N LEU A 507 26.60 -70.59 -65.36
CA LEU A 507 27.76 -69.96 -65.99
C LEU A 507 27.86 -70.38 -67.46
N VAL A 508 27.73 -69.42 -68.37
CA VAL A 508 27.77 -69.63 -69.84
C VAL A 508 29.02 -69.04 -70.49
N PHE A 509 29.73 -68.14 -69.80
CA PHE A 509 31.01 -67.61 -70.25
C PHE A 509 31.87 -67.19 -69.07
N ASN A 510 33.17 -67.42 -69.16
CA ASN A 510 34.16 -66.97 -68.19
C ASN A 510 35.46 -66.61 -68.91
N SER A 511 36.05 -65.46 -68.60
CA SER A 511 37.31 -65.00 -69.19
C SER A 511 38.16 -64.25 -68.16
N THR A 512 39.45 -64.57 -68.11
CA THR A 512 40.46 -63.80 -67.37
C THR A 512 41.13 -62.82 -68.32
N ASP A 513 41.45 -61.62 -67.84
CA ASP A 513 41.98 -60.46 -68.59
C ASP A 513 41.07 -59.98 -69.72
N TYR A 514 39.86 -60.56 -69.81
CA TYR A 514 38.95 -60.42 -70.93
C TYR A 514 39.62 -60.62 -72.31
N ALA A 515 40.61 -61.53 -72.38
CA ALA A 515 41.45 -61.72 -73.57
C ALA A 515 40.64 -62.11 -74.83
N THR A 516 39.50 -62.77 -74.63
CA THR A 516 38.56 -63.14 -75.70
C THR A 516 37.17 -62.59 -75.38
N PRO A 517 36.68 -61.58 -76.12
CA PRO A 517 35.34 -61.02 -75.92
C PRO A 517 34.23 -62.08 -76.11
N PHE A 518 33.15 -61.96 -75.34
CA PHE A 518 32.03 -62.91 -75.39
C PHE A 518 31.25 -62.78 -76.70
N ASP A 519 31.08 -63.87 -77.45
CA ASP A 519 30.46 -63.91 -78.77
C ASP A 519 29.01 -64.45 -78.76
N GLY A 520 28.43 -64.65 -77.57
CA GLY A 520 27.06 -65.15 -77.42
C GLY A 520 26.92 -66.66 -77.67
N ARG A 521 28.01 -67.42 -77.63
CA ARG A 521 28.00 -68.88 -77.74
C ARG A 521 28.36 -69.57 -76.43
N TYR A 522 27.78 -70.76 -76.23
CA TYR A 522 28.14 -71.67 -75.14
C TYR A 522 28.27 -73.09 -75.68
N LYS A 523 29.43 -73.73 -75.42
CA LYS A 523 29.77 -75.07 -75.94
C LYS A 523 29.57 -75.22 -77.46
N GLY A 524 29.94 -74.17 -78.21
CA GLY A 524 29.88 -74.15 -79.68
C GLY A 524 28.49 -73.91 -80.28
N ARG A 525 27.45 -73.64 -79.47
CA ARG A 525 26.09 -73.32 -79.94
C ARG A 525 25.72 -71.88 -79.58
N ASP A 526 24.94 -71.24 -80.44
CA ASP A 526 24.37 -69.92 -80.19
C ASP A 526 23.41 -69.98 -78.99
N LEU A 527 23.64 -69.12 -78.00
CA LEU A 527 22.75 -68.97 -76.84
C LEU A 527 21.45 -68.28 -77.25
N PRO A 528 20.27 -68.62 -76.70
CA PRO A 528 19.02 -67.96 -77.04
C PRO A 528 19.04 -66.45 -76.77
N ASP A 529 18.29 -65.69 -77.56
CA ASP A 529 18.09 -64.27 -77.33
C ASP A 529 17.39 -64.05 -75.99
N GLY A 530 17.81 -63.02 -75.27
CA GLY A 530 17.29 -62.74 -73.93
C GLY A 530 18.31 -62.11 -73.00
N VAL A 531 17.93 -62.00 -71.72
CA VAL A 531 18.71 -61.35 -70.68
C VAL A 531 19.57 -62.36 -69.94
N TYR A 532 20.86 -62.04 -69.88
CA TYR A 532 21.92 -62.70 -69.13
C TYR A 532 22.40 -61.75 -68.04
N TYR A 533 23.16 -62.27 -67.07
CA TYR A 533 23.72 -61.47 -66.00
C TYR A 533 25.23 -61.60 -66.02
N TYR A 534 25.95 -60.49 -65.86
CA TYR A 534 27.39 -60.53 -65.76
C TYR A 534 27.89 -60.20 -64.36
N LEU A 535 29.03 -60.76 -64.01
CA LEU A 535 29.85 -60.39 -62.86
C LEU A 535 31.27 -60.10 -63.38
N ILE A 536 31.78 -58.91 -63.07
CA ILE A 536 33.14 -58.50 -63.42
C ILE A 536 33.88 -58.21 -62.11
N ASP A 537 34.92 -58.98 -61.86
CA ASP A 537 35.86 -58.75 -60.78
C ASP A 537 37.14 -58.11 -61.37
N PRO A 538 37.34 -56.79 -61.23
CA PRO A 538 38.52 -56.10 -61.74
C PRO A 538 39.78 -56.36 -60.90
N LYS A 539 39.70 -57.18 -59.83
CA LYS A 539 40.77 -57.40 -58.84
C LYS A 539 41.30 -56.11 -58.21
N LYS A 540 40.39 -55.17 -57.97
CA LYS A 540 40.68 -53.91 -57.26
C LYS A 540 40.06 -53.93 -55.86
N PRO A 541 40.85 -53.69 -54.79
CA PRO A 541 40.35 -53.70 -53.41
C PRO A 541 39.20 -52.72 -53.16
N GLU A 542 39.15 -51.61 -53.89
CA GLU A 542 38.13 -50.57 -53.77
C GLU A 542 36.80 -50.93 -54.44
N CYS A 543 36.79 -51.98 -55.27
CA CYS A 543 35.59 -52.56 -55.87
C CYS A 543 35.15 -53.77 -55.04
N THR A 544 34.74 -53.52 -53.80
CA THR A 544 34.41 -54.56 -52.80
C THR A 544 33.16 -55.39 -53.13
N GLY A 545 32.38 -54.98 -54.12
CA GLY A 545 31.35 -55.79 -54.76
C GLY A 545 31.71 -55.99 -56.23
N GLN A 546 31.61 -57.22 -56.73
CA GLN A 546 31.77 -57.51 -58.15
C GLN A 546 30.83 -56.59 -58.95
N ILE A 547 31.37 -55.97 -60.01
CA ILE A 547 30.56 -55.13 -60.89
C ILE A 547 29.56 -56.05 -61.57
N SER A 548 28.28 -55.79 -61.38
CA SER A 548 27.21 -56.66 -61.84
C SER A 548 26.15 -55.89 -62.61
N GLY A 549 25.51 -56.57 -63.54
CA GLY A 549 24.46 -55.99 -64.37
C GLY A 549 23.84 -57.01 -65.31
N SER A 550 22.92 -56.55 -66.14
CA SER A 550 22.32 -57.34 -67.20
C SER A 550 23.04 -57.15 -68.54
N LEU A 551 23.09 -58.23 -69.31
CA LEU A 551 23.57 -58.27 -70.69
C LEU A 551 22.48 -58.89 -71.57
N THR A 552 21.99 -58.16 -72.57
CA THR A 552 20.97 -58.64 -73.50
C THR A 552 21.60 -59.12 -74.80
N ILE A 553 21.30 -60.35 -75.19
CA ILE A 553 21.61 -60.89 -76.53
C ILE A 553 20.38 -60.66 -77.42
N ILE A 554 20.60 -60.04 -78.58
CA ILE A 554 19.57 -59.72 -79.58
C ILE A 554 20.09 -60.18 -80.94
N ARG A 555 19.28 -60.83 -81.78
CA ARG A 555 19.70 -61.22 -83.14
C ARG A 555 18.69 -60.83 -84.20
#